data_AF-A0A5H2XZ90-F1
#
_entry.id   AF-A0A5H2XZ90-F1
#
_cell.length_a   1.000
_cell.length_b   1.000
_cell.length_c   1.000
_cell.angle_alpha   90.00
_cell.angle_beta   90.00
_cell.angle_gamma   90.00
#
_symmetry.space_group_name_H-M   'P 1'
#
loop_
_entity.id
_entity.type
_entity.pdbx_description
1 polymer ?
#
loop_
_entity_poly.entity_id
_entity_poly.type
_entity_poly.pdbx_seq_one_letter_code
_entity_poly.pdbx_strand_id
1 'polypeptide(L)'
;MARLTTCSQHFCFCVSYRFSAAAEGADDDSEEAEDGSFDEAVVLFNTRDYYKCHDFLESLWNNAEEPTRTLIHGILQCAVGFHHLFNQNHKGAMMELGEGLCKLRKMNFKSGPFYQFEQEISAALDFIYQTQIELAACTEDLCVTMDQSERSYQLLGGYAAGQLLYTLQSDPNETMYIVFSPQRSYDSPPKVKLPNLNATAEHLVACQYK
;
A
#
# COMPACT_ATOMS: atom_id res chain seq x y z
N MET A 1 -18.79 26.51 0.05
CA MET A 1 -18.88 25.81 1.34
C MET A 1 -19.30 24.37 1.08
N ALA A 2 -18.33 23.47 0.88
CA ALA A 2 -18.61 22.05 0.67
C ALA A 2 -18.55 21.33 2.02
N ARG A 3 -19.62 20.62 2.36
CA ARG A 3 -19.76 19.85 3.60
C ARG A 3 -18.98 18.53 3.46
N LEU A 4 -18.17 18.22 4.47
CA LEU A 4 -17.51 16.92 4.64
C LEU A 4 -18.58 15.83 4.81
N THR A 5 -18.62 14.87 3.89
CA THR A 5 -19.46 13.68 3.99
C THR A 5 -18.72 12.64 4.83
N THR A 6 -19.36 12.20 5.91
CA THR A 6 -18.89 11.16 6.82
C THR A 6 -18.79 9.82 6.09
N CYS A 7 -17.61 9.21 6.12
CA CYS A 7 -17.36 7.86 5.61
C CYS A 7 -18.16 6.85 6.45
N SER A 8 -19.14 6.21 5.80
CA SER A 8 -20.04 5.22 6.38
C SER A 8 -19.28 3.93 6.69
N GLN A 9 -19.37 3.46 7.93
CA GLN A 9 -18.92 2.14 8.34
C GLN A 9 -19.69 1.09 7.57
N HIS A 10 -19.05 0.35 6.67
CA HIS A 10 -19.59 -0.91 6.15
C HIS A 10 -18.50 -1.99 6.16
N PHE A 11 -18.89 -3.14 6.71
CA PHE A 11 -18.11 -4.34 6.91
C PHE A 11 -17.44 -4.81 5.62
N CYS A 12 -16.11 -4.84 5.59
CA CYS A 12 -15.37 -5.61 4.60
C CYS A 12 -15.27 -7.06 5.08
N PHE A 13 -15.76 -8.00 4.26
CA PHE A 13 -15.68 -9.43 4.49
C PHE A 13 -14.21 -9.86 4.49
N CYS A 14 -13.65 -10.05 5.69
CA CYS A 14 -12.32 -10.63 5.86
C CYS A 14 -12.45 -12.15 5.67
N VAL A 15 -11.97 -12.68 4.54
CA VAL A 15 -11.69 -14.12 4.44
C VAL A 15 -10.42 -14.37 5.25
N SER A 16 -10.61 -14.56 6.55
CA SER A 16 -9.55 -15.09 7.42
C SER A 16 -9.32 -16.55 7.04
N TYR A 17 -8.16 -16.84 6.49
CA TYR A 17 -7.70 -18.22 6.36
C TYR A 17 -7.36 -18.73 7.77
N ARG A 18 -8.35 -19.30 8.46
CA ARG A 18 -8.11 -20.15 9.62
C ARG A 18 -7.65 -21.50 9.13
N PHE A 19 -6.34 -21.75 9.18
CA PHE A 19 -5.79 -23.09 9.03
C PHE A 19 -6.12 -23.89 10.29
N SER A 20 -7.19 -24.69 10.25
CA SER A 20 -7.50 -25.66 11.31
C SER A 20 -6.70 -26.93 11.07
N ALA A 21 -5.52 -27.05 11.69
CA ALA A 21 -4.85 -28.33 11.86
C ALA A 21 -5.08 -28.83 13.29
N ALA A 22 -5.81 -29.94 13.40
CA ALA A 22 -5.97 -30.68 14.64
C ALA A 22 -4.92 -31.80 14.69
N ALA A 23 -4.38 -31.96 15.90
CA ALA A 23 -3.69 -33.13 16.48
C ALA A 23 -2.15 -33.21 16.38
N GLU A 24 -1.55 -32.88 17.53
CA GLU A 24 -0.58 -33.66 18.31
C GLU A 24 0.88 -33.79 17.83
N GLY A 25 1.78 -33.26 18.65
CA GLY A 25 3.21 -33.52 18.62
C GLY A 25 3.98 -32.36 19.25
N ALA A 26 4.54 -32.58 20.43
CA ALA A 26 5.41 -31.63 21.10
C ALA A 26 6.67 -31.37 20.27
N ASP A 27 6.97 -30.12 20.00
CA ASP A 27 8.32 -29.57 20.15
C ASP A 27 8.19 -28.09 20.51
N ASP A 28 8.81 -27.79 21.65
CA ASP A 28 9.03 -26.48 22.24
C ASP A 28 10.13 -25.79 21.44
N ASP A 29 9.78 -25.24 20.28
CA ASP A 29 10.51 -24.11 19.71
C ASP A 29 9.67 -22.87 20.00
N SER A 30 9.82 -22.35 21.22
CA SER A 30 9.70 -20.91 21.41
C SER A 30 10.73 -20.26 20.51
N GLU A 31 10.37 -20.04 19.25
CA GLU A 31 11.01 -19.03 18.42
C GLU A 31 10.89 -17.76 19.26
N GLU A 32 11.99 -17.41 19.94
CA GLU A 32 12.14 -16.10 20.55
C GLU A 32 11.74 -15.13 19.46
N ALA A 33 10.60 -14.47 19.63
CA ALA A 33 10.18 -13.43 18.72
C ALA A 33 11.33 -12.44 18.74
N GLU A 34 12.15 -12.46 17.69
CA GLU A 34 13.17 -11.44 17.50
C GLU A 34 12.41 -10.13 17.66
N ASP A 35 12.77 -9.39 18.71
CA ASP A 35 12.19 -8.10 19.08
C ASP A 35 12.63 -7.11 18.00
N GLY A 36 12.10 -7.30 16.80
CA GLY A 36 12.47 -6.61 15.61
C GLY A 36 11.94 -5.20 15.72
N SER A 37 12.83 -4.22 15.57
CA SER A 37 12.44 -2.82 15.66
C SER A 37 11.67 -2.39 14.42
N PHE A 38 10.91 -1.30 14.53
CA PHE A 38 10.28 -0.65 13.37
C PHE A 38 11.27 -0.33 12.24
N ASP A 39 12.56 -0.16 12.54
CA ASP A 39 13.59 0.09 11.52
C ASP A 39 13.79 -1.11 10.58
N GLU A 40 13.53 -2.33 11.05
CA GLU A 40 13.55 -3.51 10.19
C GLU A 40 12.41 -3.48 9.17
N ALA A 41 11.21 -3.09 9.59
CA ALA A 41 10.09 -2.88 8.67
C ALA A 41 10.43 -1.84 7.60
N VAL A 42 11.14 -0.77 7.98
CA VAL A 42 11.61 0.28 7.07
C VAL A 42 12.60 -0.28 6.05
N VAL A 43 13.56 -1.09 6.49
CA VAL A 43 14.51 -1.77 5.59
C VAL A 43 13.75 -2.66 4.61
N LEU A 44 12.86 -3.54 5.10
CA LEU A 44 12.06 -4.45 4.27
C LEU A 44 11.26 -3.69 3.21
N PHE A 45 10.58 -2.61 3.61
CA PHE A 45 9.80 -1.75 2.69
C PHE A 45 10.70 -1.17 1.60
N ASN A 46 11.83 -0.58 1.98
CA ASN A 46 12.73 0.11 1.07
C ASN A 46 13.54 -0.86 0.18
N THR A 47 13.77 -2.09 0.62
CA THR A 47 14.32 -3.16 -0.22
C THR A 47 13.28 -3.83 -1.12
N ARG A 48 12.00 -3.44 -0.99
CA ARG A 48 10.84 -3.93 -1.75
C ARG A 48 10.39 -5.33 -1.37
N ASP A 49 10.78 -5.82 -0.20
CA ASP A 49 10.25 -7.07 0.36
C ASP A 49 8.91 -6.79 1.06
N TYR A 50 7.95 -6.33 0.26
CA TYR A 50 6.70 -5.76 0.75
C TYR A 50 5.82 -6.76 1.51
N TYR A 51 5.89 -8.04 1.13
CA TYR A 51 5.14 -9.08 1.81
C TYR A 51 5.69 -9.34 3.22
N LYS A 52 7.00 -9.51 3.36
CA LYS A 52 7.61 -9.64 4.69
C LYS A 52 7.45 -8.37 5.52
N CYS A 53 7.55 -7.20 4.89
CA CYS A 53 7.28 -5.92 5.55
C CYS A 53 5.85 -5.89 6.13
N HIS A 54 4.86 -6.34 5.36
CA HIS A 54 3.47 -6.47 5.83
C HIS A 54 3.38 -7.39 7.05
N ASP A 55 3.87 -8.64 6.95
CA ASP A 55 3.73 -9.64 8.02
C ASP A 55 4.44 -9.18 9.31
N PHE A 56 5.59 -8.53 9.15
CA PHE A 56 6.33 -7.96 10.26
C PHE A 56 5.58 -6.78 10.91
N LEU A 57 5.07 -5.83 10.11
CA LEU A 57 4.29 -4.70 10.63
C LEU A 57 2.95 -5.15 11.25
N GLU A 58 2.34 -6.25 10.78
CA GLU A 58 1.14 -6.83 11.38
C GLU A 58 1.41 -7.28 12.82
N SER A 59 2.58 -7.89 13.07
CA SER A 59 3.03 -8.28 14.41
C SER A 59 3.19 -7.07 15.33
N LEU A 60 3.80 -5.98 14.84
CA LEU A 60 3.91 -4.71 15.59
C LEU A 60 2.54 -4.06 15.81
N TRP A 61 1.68 -4.07 14.79
CA TRP A 61 0.34 -3.51 14.84
C TRP A 61 -0.51 -4.19 15.92
N ASN A 62 -0.48 -5.52 16.01
CA ASN A 62 -1.24 -6.29 16.98
C ASN A 62 -0.99 -5.85 18.43
N ASN A 63 0.24 -5.43 18.74
CA ASN A 63 0.64 -4.99 20.08
C ASN A 63 0.60 -3.46 20.28
N ALA A 64 0.34 -2.69 19.22
CA ALA A 64 0.36 -1.23 19.28
C ALA A 64 -0.95 -0.64 19.80
N GLU A 65 -0.83 0.45 20.56
CA GLU A 65 -1.95 1.30 21.00
C GLU A 65 -2.10 2.55 20.11
N GLU A 66 -3.26 3.20 20.17
CA GLU A 66 -3.47 4.47 19.48
C GLU A 66 -2.60 5.58 20.09
N PRO A 67 -2.11 6.55 19.28
CA PRO A 67 -2.35 6.71 17.84
C PRO A 67 -1.40 5.90 16.93
N THR A 68 -0.38 5.25 17.52
CA THR A 68 0.67 4.51 16.79
C THR A 68 0.08 3.35 16.00
N ARG A 69 -0.91 2.66 16.55
CA ARG A 69 -1.64 1.57 15.90
C ARG A 69 -2.20 2.00 14.53
N THR A 70 -2.83 3.18 14.45
CA THR A 70 -3.35 3.71 13.18
C THR A 70 -2.24 3.97 12.16
N LEU A 71 -1.10 4.51 12.59
CA LEU A 71 0.04 4.76 11.71
C LEU A 71 0.64 3.46 11.16
N ILE A 72 0.93 2.49 12.02
CA ILE A 72 1.45 1.18 11.59
C ILE A 72 0.48 0.51 10.62
N HIS A 73 -0.82 0.56 10.92
CA HIS A 73 -1.85 0.02 10.03
C HIS A 73 -1.86 0.71 8.66
N GLY A 74 -1.65 2.03 8.62
CA GLY A 74 -1.51 2.75 7.35
C GLY A 74 -0.31 2.27 6.53
N ILE A 75 0.85 2.07 7.17
CA ILE A 75 2.09 1.64 6.51
C ILE A 75 1.99 0.19 6.03
N LEU A 76 1.47 -0.74 6.85
CA LEU A 76 1.36 -2.15 6.47
C LEU A 76 0.40 -2.35 5.29
N GLN A 77 -0.68 -1.56 5.21
CA GLN A 77 -1.57 -1.58 4.05
C GLN A 77 -0.88 -1.06 2.79
N CYS A 78 -0.03 -0.03 2.91
CA CYS A 78 0.77 0.42 1.78
C CYS A 78 1.72 -0.68 1.29
N ALA A 79 2.34 -1.44 2.21
CA ALA A 79 3.22 -2.55 1.87
C ALA A 79 2.47 -3.64 1.07
N VAL A 80 1.37 -4.20 1.60
CA VAL A 80 0.59 -5.22 0.89
C VAL A 80 -0.03 -4.69 -0.42
N GLY A 81 -0.36 -3.39 -0.48
CA GLY A 81 -0.77 -2.72 -1.71
C GLY A 81 0.30 -2.76 -2.81
N PHE A 82 1.57 -2.49 -2.48
CA PHE A 82 2.67 -2.64 -3.45
C PHE A 82 2.95 -4.10 -3.80
N HIS A 83 2.85 -5.01 -2.83
CA HIS A 83 2.94 -6.45 -3.12
C HIS A 83 1.90 -6.87 -4.17
N HIS A 84 0.65 -6.42 -4.02
CA HIS A 84 -0.40 -6.67 -5.00
C HIS A 84 -0.09 -6.05 -6.37
N LEU A 85 0.42 -4.82 -6.41
CA LEU A 85 0.75 -4.13 -7.66
C LEU A 85 1.76 -4.94 -8.48
N PHE A 86 2.86 -5.35 -7.84
CA PHE A 86 3.93 -6.09 -8.53
C PHE A 86 3.59 -7.56 -8.82
N ASN A 87 2.52 -8.07 -8.20
CA ASN A 87 1.91 -9.37 -8.51
C ASN A 87 0.69 -9.26 -9.45
N GLN A 88 0.56 -8.14 -10.17
CA GLN A 88 -0.47 -7.93 -11.22
C GLN A 88 -1.92 -7.96 -10.68
N ASN A 89 -2.08 -7.73 -9.37
CA ASN A 89 -3.37 -7.52 -8.72
C ASN A 89 -3.62 -6.01 -8.54
N HIS A 90 -3.99 -5.34 -9.64
CA HIS A 90 -4.19 -3.89 -9.65
C HIS A 90 -5.37 -3.45 -8.75
N LYS A 91 -6.42 -4.28 -8.66
CA LYS A 91 -7.55 -4.03 -7.74
C LYS A 91 -7.10 -3.98 -6.29
N GLY A 92 -6.42 -5.05 -5.85
CA GLY A 92 -5.91 -5.15 -4.48
C GLY A 92 -4.95 -4.01 -4.17
N ALA A 93 -4.08 -3.66 -5.13
CA ALA A 93 -3.17 -2.53 -4.99
C ALA A 93 -3.90 -1.22 -4.73
N MET A 94 -4.87 -0.84 -5.57
CA MET A 94 -5.61 0.42 -5.41
C MET A 94 -6.44 0.45 -4.11
N MET A 95 -7.05 -0.68 -3.73
CA MET A 95 -7.82 -0.77 -2.48
C MET A 95 -6.93 -0.58 -1.25
N GLU A 96 -5.87 -1.37 -1.12
CA GLU A 96 -4.99 -1.34 0.05
C GLU A 96 -4.20 -0.03 0.15
N LEU A 97 -3.68 0.50 -0.98
CA LEU A 97 -3.02 1.81 -0.99
C LEU A 97 -4.00 2.93 -0.62
N GLY A 98 -5.25 2.87 -1.09
CA GLY A 98 -6.29 3.84 -0.76
C GLY A 98 -6.65 3.83 0.73
N GLU A 99 -6.82 2.64 1.31
CA GLU A 99 -7.07 2.50 2.74
C GLU A 99 -5.88 2.94 3.59
N GLY A 100 -4.66 2.56 3.20
CA GLY A 100 -3.42 2.95 3.87
C GLY A 100 -3.27 4.48 3.87
N LEU A 101 -3.46 5.11 2.71
CA LEU A 101 -3.41 6.57 2.58
C LEU A 101 -4.47 7.28 3.43
N CYS A 102 -5.68 6.74 3.54
CA CYS A 102 -6.72 7.27 4.43
C CYS A 102 -6.26 7.27 5.89
N LYS A 103 -5.60 6.20 6.34
CA LYS A 103 -5.05 6.10 7.71
C LYS A 103 -3.88 7.06 7.93
N LEU A 104 -2.96 7.18 6.97
CA LEU A 104 -1.86 8.14 7.03
C LEU A 104 -2.37 9.59 7.15
N ARG A 105 -3.36 9.98 6.33
CA ARG A 105 -3.98 11.32 6.37
C ARG A 105 -4.65 11.63 7.71
N LYS A 106 -5.23 10.63 8.38
CA LYS A 106 -5.84 10.80 9.72
C LYS A 106 -4.83 11.21 10.78
N MET A 107 -3.55 10.84 10.62
CA MET A 107 -2.47 11.26 11.52
C MET A 107 -2.15 12.75 11.42
N ASN A 108 -2.59 13.42 10.33
CA ASN A 108 -2.53 14.86 10.14
C ASN A 108 -1.12 15.44 10.33
N PHE A 109 -0.09 14.71 9.89
CA PHE A 109 1.28 15.22 9.88
C PHE A 109 1.40 16.45 8.97
N LYS A 110 2.18 17.44 9.40
CA LYS A 110 2.42 18.68 8.64
C LYS A 110 3.80 18.74 7.99
N SER A 111 4.69 17.87 8.44
CA SER A 111 6.08 17.78 8.01
C SER A 111 6.67 16.46 8.53
N GLY A 112 7.93 16.19 8.17
CA GLY A 112 8.67 15.01 8.62
C GLY A 112 8.45 13.79 7.72
N PRO A 113 9.06 12.66 8.09
CA PRO A 113 9.16 11.50 7.20
C PRO A 113 7.81 10.84 6.91
N PHE A 114 6.91 10.75 7.89
CA PHE A 114 5.57 10.20 7.66
C PHE A 114 4.70 11.09 6.76
N TYR A 115 4.87 12.41 6.82
CA TYR A 115 4.22 13.32 5.88
C TYR A 115 4.76 13.14 4.47
N GLN A 116 6.09 13.05 4.30
CA GLN A 116 6.70 12.81 2.99
C GLN A 116 6.24 11.46 2.41
N PHE A 117 6.25 10.41 3.23
CA PHE A 117 5.75 9.10 2.84
C PHE A 117 4.28 9.16 2.39
N GLU A 118 3.40 9.83 3.15
CA GLU A 118 2.00 10.03 2.74
C GLU A 118 1.88 10.71 1.37
N GLN A 119 2.67 11.75 1.10
CA GLN A 119 2.66 12.43 -0.21
C GLN A 119 3.12 11.51 -1.34
N GLU A 120 4.16 10.71 -1.11
CA GLU A 120 4.67 9.74 -2.09
C GLU A 120 3.65 8.62 -2.36
N ILE A 121 2.98 8.09 -1.32
CA ILE A 121 1.88 7.13 -1.47
C ILE A 121 0.72 7.73 -2.27
N SER A 122 0.34 8.99 -1.98
CA SER A 122 -0.71 9.69 -2.75
C SER A 122 -0.34 9.79 -4.22
N ALA A 123 0.89 10.21 -4.54
CA ALA A 123 1.34 10.31 -5.92
C ALA A 123 1.36 8.95 -6.64
N ALA A 124 1.79 7.89 -5.95
CA ALA A 124 1.80 6.53 -6.50
C ALA A 124 0.38 6.01 -6.76
N LEU A 125 -0.54 6.19 -5.81
CA LEU A 125 -1.95 5.79 -5.98
C LEU A 125 -2.62 6.55 -7.13
N ASP A 126 -2.43 7.87 -7.19
CA ASP A 126 -2.96 8.71 -8.28
C ASP A 126 -2.41 8.25 -9.63
N PHE A 127 -1.12 7.93 -9.72
CA PHE A 127 -0.50 7.40 -10.93
C PHE A 127 -1.09 6.06 -11.38
N ILE A 128 -1.25 5.11 -10.46
CA ILE A 128 -1.85 3.79 -10.75
C ILE A 128 -3.29 3.99 -11.24
N TYR A 129 -4.07 4.81 -10.55
CA TYR A 129 -5.45 5.10 -10.93
C TYR A 129 -5.55 5.71 -12.33
N GLN A 130 -4.75 6.74 -12.63
CA GLN A 130 -4.80 7.41 -13.93
C GLN A 130 -4.36 6.51 -15.08
N THR A 131 -3.34 5.69 -14.88
CA THR A 131 -2.86 4.75 -15.91
C THR A 131 -3.88 3.64 -16.17
N GLN A 132 -4.62 3.17 -15.15
CA GLN A 132 -5.73 2.24 -15.34
C GLN A 132 -6.90 2.87 -16.10
N ILE A 133 -7.23 4.15 -15.84
CA ILE A 133 -8.24 4.88 -16.61
C ILE A 133 -7.82 5.01 -18.07
N GLU A 134 -6.58 5.45 -18.33
CA GLU A 134 -6.06 5.63 -19.69
C GLU A 134 -6.13 4.32 -20.47
N LEU A 135 -5.73 3.21 -19.84
CA LEU A 135 -5.78 1.89 -20.47
C LEU A 135 -7.23 1.47 -20.75
N ALA A 136 -8.14 1.64 -19.78
CA ALA A 136 -9.57 1.32 -19.94
C ALA A 136 -10.24 2.15 -21.04
N ALA A 137 -9.92 3.45 -21.15
CA ALA A 137 -10.45 4.33 -22.19
C ALA A 137 -9.94 3.96 -23.60
N CYS A 138 -8.75 3.35 -23.68
CA CYS A 138 -8.15 2.86 -24.91
C CYS A 138 -8.74 1.54 -25.42
N THR A 139 -9.63 0.91 -24.65
CA THR A 139 -10.41 -0.27 -25.07
C THR A 139 -11.87 0.15 -25.26
N GLU A 140 -12.47 -0.21 -26.39
CA GLU A 140 -13.80 0.26 -26.82
C GLU A 140 -14.97 -0.14 -25.89
N ASP A 141 -14.71 -0.89 -24.82
CA ASP A 141 -15.73 -1.56 -24.01
C ASP A 141 -16.16 -0.80 -22.74
N LEU A 142 -15.55 0.35 -22.39
CA LEU A 142 -15.84 0.96 -21.07
C LEU A 142 -15.83 2.50 -21.04
N CYS A 143 -17.00 3.11 -21.25
CA CYS A 143 -17.26 4.51 -20.90
C CYS A 143 -17.83 4.58 -19.47
N VAL A 144 -16.99 4.37 -18.46
CA VAL A 144 -17.37 4.49 -17.04
C VAL A 144 -16.97 5.88 -16.54
N THR A 145 -17.91 6.58 -15.88
CA THR A 145 -17.60 7.79 -15.12
C THR A 145 -16.82 7.40 -13.88
N MET A 146 -15.55 7.83 -13.82
CA MET A 146 -14.58 7.48 -12.79
C MET A 146 -14.40 8.66 -11.82
N ASP A 147 -14.83 8.51 -10.57
CA ASP A 147 -14.92 9.57 -9.55
C ASP A 147 -14.03 9.36 -8.31
N GLN A 148 -13.05 8.45 -8.38
CA GLN A 148 -12.18 8.05 -7.26
C GLN A 148 -12.93 7.46 -6.05
N SER A 149 -14.20 7.05 -6.22
CA SER A 149 -14.93 6.30 -5.19
C SER A 149 -14.46 4.84 -5.10
N GLU A 150 -14.78 4.18 -3.98
CA GLU A 150 -14.61 2.73 -3.82
C GLU A 150 -15.23 1.94 -4.99
N ARG A 151 -16.42 2.35 -5.44
CA ARG A 151 -17.12 1.73 -6.57
C ARG A 151 -16.34 1.90 -7.88
N SER A 152 -15.77 3.07 -8.10
CA SER A 152 -14.87 3.35 -9.22
C SER A 152 -13.66 2.41 -9.22
N TYR A 153 -13.02 2.20 -8.07
CA TYR A 153 -11.92 1.24 -7.94
C TYR A 153 -12.34 -0.22 -8.16
N GLN A 154 -13.52 -0.61 -7.66
CA GLN A 154 -14.06 -1.96 -7.88
C GLN A 154 -14.34 -2.25 -9.36
N LEU A 155 -14.81 -1.25 -10.11
CA LEU A 155 -15.10 -1.36 -11.54
C LEU A 155 -13.81 -1.42 -12.37
N LEU A 156 -12.80 -0.61 -12.05
CA LEU A 156 -11.48 -0.69 -12.70
C LEU A 156 -10.68 -1.93 -12.31
N GLY A 157 -10.89 -2.47 -11.11
CA GLY A 157 -9.98 -3.48 -10.56
C GLY A 157 -9.89 -4.79 -11.34
N GLY A 158 -10.93 -5.18 -12.08
CA GLY A 158 -10.88 -6.37 -12.93
C GLY A 158 -10.17 -6.14 -14.27
N TYR A 159 -9.89 -4.88 -14.60
CA TYR A 159 -9.34 -4.49 -15.87
C TYR A 159 -7.84 -4.81 -15.94
N ALA A 160 -7.44 -5.47 -17.02
CA ALA A 160 -6.07 -5.95 -17.23
C ALA A 160 -5.50 -6.78 -16.05
N ALA A 161 -6.37 -7.46 -15.28
CA ALA A 161 -5.94 -8.34 -14.19
C ALA A 161 -4.99 -9.43 -14.70
N GLY A 162 -3.87 -9.63 -14.00
CA GLY A 162 -2.83 -10.59 -14.42
C GLY A 162 -1.95 -10.12 -15.59
N GLN A 163 -2.10 -8.88 -16.07
CA GLN A 163 -1.19 -8.32 -17.06
C GLN A 163 -0.03 -7.58 -16.38
N LEU A 164 1.19 -7.78 -16.90
CA LEU A 164 2.36 -7.02 -16.46
C LEU A 164 2.31 -5.60 -17.04
N LEU A 165 1.69 -4.68 -16.31
CA LEU A 165 1.56 -3.27 -16.70
C LEU A 165 2.58 -2.35 -16.04
N TYR A 166 3.06 -2.73 -14.86
CA TYR A 166 3.94 -1.93 -14.02
C TYR A 166 5.27 -2.63 -13.83
N THR A 167 6.36 -1.92 -14.13
CA THR A 167 7.72 -2.39 -13.94
C THR A 167 8.53 -1.39 -13.12
N LEU A 168 9.67 -1.83 -12.59
CA LEU A 168 10.59 -0.97 -11.86
C LEU A 168 11.76 -0.56 -12.74
N GLN A 169 12.12 0.72 -12.71
CA GLN A 169 13.33 1.25 -13.33
C GLN A 169 14.05 2.21 -12.38
N SER A 170 15.38 2.16 -12.36
CA SER A 170 16.21 3.14 -11.66
C SER A 170 16.68 4.23 -12.61
N ASP A 171 16.79 5.45 -12.12
CA ASP A 171 17.56 6.49 -12.80
C ASP A 171 19.08 6.38 -12.48
N PRO A 172 19.95 7.19 -13.11
CA PRO A 172 21.38 7.20 -12.81
C PRO A 172 21.75 7.59 -11.36
N ASN A 173 20.81 8.16 -10.59
CA ASN A 173 20.99 8.51 -9.18
C ASN A 173 20.42 7.43 -8.25
N GLU A 174 20.17 6.22 -8.78
CA GLU A 174 19.59 5.08 -8.05
C GLU A 174 18.18 5.34 -7.49
N THR A 175 17.49 6.39 -7.96
CA THR A 175 16.09 6.61 -7.60
C THR A 175 15.22 5.64 -8.38
N MET A 176 14.41 4.87 -7.65
CA MET A 176 13.50 3.89 -8.23
C MET A 176 12.18 4.53 -8.67
N TYR A 177 11.66 4.09 -9.80
CA TYR A 177 10.40 4.52 -10.38
C TYR A 177 9.52 3.32 -10.72
N ILE A 178 8.22 3.48 -10.51
CA ILE A 178 7.18 2.63 -11.10
C ILE A 178 6.92 3.17 -12.49
N VAL A 179 7.10 2.32 -13.51
CA VAL A 179 6.92 2.67 -14.91
C VAL A 179 5.73 1.91 -15.46
N PHE A 180 4.78 2.63 -16.05
CA PHE A 180 3.64 2.04 -16.73
C PHE A 180 4.03 1.75 -18.18
N SER A 181 3.92 0.49 -18.58
CA SER A 181 4.34 0.00 -19.89
C SER A 181 3.42 -1.12 -20.35
N PRO A 182 2.19 -0.79 -20.81
CA PRO A 182 1.34 -1.78 -21.47
C PRO A 182 2.00 -2.21 -22.80
N GLN A 183 1.48 -3.23 -23.47
CA GLN A 183 2.06 -3.80 -24.72
C GLN A 183 2.21 -2.81 -25.90
N ARG A 184 1.82 -1.55 -25.74
CA ARG A 184 1.95 -0.48 -26.72
C ARG A 184 3.27 0.26 -26.51
N SER A 185 3.89 0.70 -27.61
CA SER A 185 5.12 1.50 -27.55
C SER A 185 4.81 2.92 -27.08
N TYR A 186 5.37 3.33 -25.94
CA TYR A 186 5.43 4.73 -25.53
C TYR A 186 6.81 5.28 -25.92
N ASP A 187 6.85 6.47 -26.54
CA ASP A 187 8.12 7.17 -26.79
C ASP A 187 8.82 7.56 -25.47
N SER A 188 8.02 7.84 -24.44
CA SER A 188 8.46 8.10 -23.07
C SER A 188 7.40 7.55 -22.10
N PRO A 189 7.58 6.35 -21.55
CA PRO A 189 6.56 5.74 -20.70
C PRO A 189 6.34 6.57 -19.43
N PRO A 190 5.08 6.79 -19.02
CA PRO A 190 4.78 7.55 -17.82
C PRO A 190 5.29 6.78 -16.59
N LYS A 191 5.82 7.52 -15.62
CA LYS A 191 6.42 6.95 -14.42
C LYS A 191 6.21 7.83 -13.20
N VAL A 192 6.21 7.20 -12.02
CA VAL A 192 6.15 7.86 -10.71
C VAL A 192 7.28 7.34 -9.83
N LYS A 193 7.82 8.18 -8.94
CA LYS A 193 8.82 7.73 -7.96
C LYS A 193 8.22 6.62 -7.11
N LEU A 194 8.98 5.55 -6.88
CA LEU A 194 8.61 4.51 -5.93
C LEU A 194 8.70 5.09 -4.51
N PRO A 195 7.64 5.02 -3.69
CA PRO A 195 7.67 5.59 -2.35
C PRO A 195 8.75 4.96 -1.47
N ASN A 196 9.38 5.78 -0.65
CA ASN A 196 10.40 5.37 0.32
C ASN A 196 9.98 5.80 1.73
N LEU A 197 10.05 4.86 2.67
CA LEU A 197 9.78 5.12 4.08
C LEU A 197 11.07 5.59 4.76
N ASN A 198 11.30 6.90 4.82
CA ASN A 198 12.48 7.47 5.50
C ASN A 198 12.24 7.74 7.00
N ALA A 199 11.63 6.80 7.71
CA ALA A 199 11.30 6.93 9.13
C ALA A 199 12.15 5.99 10.00
N THR A 200 12.15 6.21 11.31
CA THR A 200 12.86 5.37 12.29
C THR A 200 11.96 5.07 13.49
N ALA A 201 12.38 4.14 14.34
CA ALA A 201 11.70 3.84 15.59
C ALA A 201 11.51 5.08 16.48
N GLU A 202 12.47 6.03 16.51
CA GLU A 202 12.31 7.27 17.28
C GLU A 202 11.18 8.15 16.73
N HIS A 203 11.03 8.22 15.41
CA HIS A 203 9.91 8.93 14.80
C HIS A 203 8.57 8.29 15.17
N LEU A 204 8.53 6.96 15.25
CA LEU A 204 7.34 6.21 15.65
C LEU A 204 6.99 6.47 17.13
N VAL A 205 7.96 6.43 18.03
CA VAL A 205 7.77 6.74 19.46
C VAL A 205 7.29 8.18 19.65
N ALA A 206 7.83 9.14 18.89
CA ALA A 206 7.37 10.52 18.92
C ALA A 206 5.89 10.69 18.54
N CYS A 207 5.29 9.73 17.83
CA CYS A 207 3.86 9.75 17.51
C CYS A 207 2.96 9.39 18.71
N GLN A 208 3.48 8.68 19.73
CA GLN A 208 2.70 8.30 20.92
C GLN A 208 2.29 9.50 21.78
N TYR A 209 2.97 10.63 21.64
CA TYR A 209 2.76 11.84 22.45
C TYR A 209 1.97 12.93 21.74
N LYS A 210 1.35 12.61 20.59
CA LYS A 210 0.49 13.50 19.81
C LYS A 210 -0.98 13.30 20.14
#